data_AF-A0A2V9G6J6-F1
#
_entry.id   AF-A0A2V9G6J6-F1
#
_cell.length_a   1.000
_cell.length_b   1.000
_cell.length_c   1.000
_cell.angle_alpha   90.00
_cell.angle_beta   90.00
_cell.angle_gamma   90.00
#
_symmetry.space_group_name_H-M   'P 1'
#
loop_
_entity.id
_entity.type
_entity.pdbx_description
1 polymer ?
#
loop_
_entity_poly.entity_id
_entity_poly.type
_entity_poly.pdbx_seq_one_letter_code
_entity_poly.pdbx_strand_id
1 'polypeptide(L)'
;MLKKVSQAWLPPEIIQRKKKGFPVPFTLWFRKEARPFLRDALSPSTVRRRGLFNPLFVEKLLGEHERGFADHGSLLYGLLSVELWQRRFMDLGLRPEQQSSALAAHAQ
;
A
#
# COMPACT_ATOMS: atom_id res chain seq x y z
N MET A 1 16.08 22.67 -12.59
CA MET A 1 16.67 22.56 -13.95
C MET A 1 15.61 22.29 -15.01
N LEU A 2 14.81 21.21 -14.91
CA LEU A 2 13.80 20.84 -15.91
C LEU A 2 12.82 21.97 -16.30
N LYS A 3 12.20 22.64 -15.32
CA LYS A 3 11.27 23.75 -15.57
C LYS A 3 11.87 24.92 -16.37
N LYS A 4 13.17 25.22 -16.21
CA LYS A 4 13.81 26.34 -16.94
C LYS A 4 14.03 26.00 -18.41
N VAL A 5 14.46 24.76 -18.70
CA VAL A 5 14.69 24.29 -20.08
C VAL A 5 13.39 24.20 -20.88
N SER A 6 12.28 23.82 -20.23
CA SER A 6 10.98 23.67 -20.90
C SER A 6 10.22 24.98 -21.16
N GLN A 7 10.73 26.14 -20.70
CA GLN A 7 10.05 27.44 -20.85
C GLN A 7 9.82 27.87 -22.31
N ALA A 8 10.70 27.45 -23.22
CA ALA A 8 10.56 27.75 -24.64
C ALA A 8 9.44 26.94 -25.34
N TRP A 9 8.94 25.89 -24.70
CA TRP A 9 8.06 24.89 -25.32
C TRP A 9 6.69 24.76 -24.66
N LEU A 10 6.54 25.24 -23.41
CA LEU A 10 5.32 25.09 -22.63
C LEU A 10 4.78 26.45 -22.17
N PRO A 11 3.46 26.62 -22.11
CA PRO A 11 2.84 27.83 -21.59
C PRO A 11 3.28 28.17 -20.15
N PRO A 12 3.39 29.46 -19.78
CA PRO A 12 3.81 29.89 -18.45
C PRO A 12 3.00 29.25 -17.31
N GLU A 13 1.71 28.97 -17.54
CA GLU A 13 0.80 28.36 -16.56
C GLU A 13 1.24 26.94 -16.18
N ILE A 14 1.80 26.19 -17.14
CA ILE A 14 2.31 24.82 -16.91
C ILE A 14 3.65 24.87 -16.16
N ILE A 15 4.54 25.79 -16.54
CA ILE A 15 5.84 25.96 -15.88
C ILE A 15 5.66 26.40 -14.43
N GLN A 16 4.73 27.30 -14.16
CA GLN A 16 4.50 27.88 -12.83
C GLN A 16 3.64 27.00 -11.93
N ARG A 17 2.90 26.02 -12.49
CA ARG A 17 2.09 25.09 -11.71
C ARG A 17 2.91 24.39 -10.61
N LYS A 18 2.36 24.36 -9.39
CA LYS A 18 2.92 23.58 -8.29
C LYS A 18 2.96 22.09 -8.64
N LYS A 19 4.02 21.39 -8.22
CA LYS A 19 4.10 19.93 -8.37
C LYS A 19 2.90 19.33 -7.64
N LYS A 20 2.02 18.67 -8.39
CA LYS A 20 0.97 17.83 -7.79
C LYS A 20 1.55 16.42 -7.73
N GLY A 21 1.34 15.76 -6.60
CA GLY A 21 1.57 14.32 -6.51
C GLY A 21 0.58 13.58 -7.39
N PHE A 22 0.86 12.30 -7.61
CA PHE A 22 -0.08 11.35 -8.17
C PHE A 22 -0.48 10.42 -7.03
N PRO A 23 -1.42 10.84 -6.15
CA PRO A 23 -1.81 10.00 -5.02
C PRO A 23 -2.44 8.72 -5.57
N VAL A 24 -2.03 7.59 -5.01
CA VAL A 24 -2.65 6.31 -5.35
C VAL A 24 -4.10 6.34 -4.87
N PRO A 25 -5.09 6.00 -5.71
CA PRO A 25 -6.50 6.15 -5.37
C PRO A 25 -7.01 4.98 -4.52
N PHE A 26 -6.34 4.69 -3.40
CA PHE A 26 -6.68 3.57 -2.51
C PHE A 26 -8.15 3.58 -2.09
N THR A 27 -8.69 4.76 -1.77
CA THR A 27 -10.10 4.94 -1.41
C THR A 27 -11.06 4.43 -2.47
N LEU A 28 -10.75 4.67 -3.75
CA LEU A 28 -11.59 4.21 -4.85
C LEU A 28 -11.47 2.70 -5.02
N TRP A 29 -10.23 2.20 -5.07
CA TRP A 29 -9.96 0.79 -5.30
C TRP A 29 -10.50 -0.10 -4.19
N PHE A 30 -10.28 0.27 -2.92
CA PHE A 30 -10.71 -0.51 -1.76
C PHE A 30 -12.22 -0.49 -1.54
N ARG A 31 -12.94 0.50 -2.07
CA ARG A 31 -14.41 0.50 -2.10
C ARG A 31 -14.99 -0.28 -3.27
N LYS A 32 -14.23 -0.44 -4.35
CA LYS A 32 -14.66 -1.06 -5.61
C LYS A 32 -13.85 -2.29 -5.96
N GLU A 33 -12.93 -2.18 -6.91
CA GLU A 33 -12.35 -3.32 -7.61
C GLU A 33 -11.50 -4.20 -6.69
N ALA A 34 -10.80 -3.58 -5.73
CA ALA A 34 -9.94 -4.28 -4.77
C ALA A 34 -10.65 -4.64 -3.46
N ARG A 35 -11.94 -4.33 -3.30
CA ARG A 35 -12.70 -4.63 -2.08
C ARG A 35 -12.66 -6.12 -1.69
N PRO A 36 -12.91 -7.08 -2.61
CA PRO A 36 -12.90 -8.50 -2.25
C PRO A 36 -11.51 -8.97 -1.79
N PHE A 37 -10.46 -8.49 -2.45
CA PHE A 37 -9.08 -8.81 -2.09
C PHE A 37 -8.71 -8.26 -0.70
N LEU A 38 -9.09 -7.01 -0.42
CA LEU A 38 -8.85 -6.39 0.88
C LEU A 38 -9.59 -7.14 2.00
N ARG A 39 -10.83 -7.57 1.75
CA ARG A 39 -11.65 -8.34 2.68
C ARG A 39 -11.06 -9.72 2.99
N ASP A 40 -10.50 -10.39 1.99
CA ASP A 40 -9.80 -11.66 2.20
C ASP A 40 -8.50 -11.46 3.01
N ALA A 41 -7.68 -10.51 2.56
CA ALA A 41 -6.38 -10.24 3.15
C ALA A 41 -6.49 -9.79 4.63
N LEU A 42 -7.45 -8.94 4.94
CA LEU A 42 -7.68 -8.39 6.28
C LEU A 42 -8.88 -9.04 6.99
N SER A 43 -9.20 -10.29 6.64
CA SER A 43 -10.30 -11.00 7.27
C SER A 43 -10.08 -11.14 8.78
N PRO A 44 -11.15 -11.19 9.61
CA PRO A 44 -11.00 -11.33 11.05
C PRO A 44 -10.18 -12.55 11.48
N SER A 45 -10.23 -13.65 10.71
CA SER A 45 -9.42 -14.85 10.95
C SER A 45 -7.95 -14.63 10.63
N THR A 46 -7.63 -13.97 9.52
CA THR A 46 -6.24 -13.61 9.17
C THR A 46 -5.65 -12.66 10.21
N VAL A 47 -6.37 -11.59 10.57
CA VAL A 47 -5.90 -10.63 11.58
C VAL A 47 -5.69 -11.31 12.93
N ARG A 48 -6.62 -12.18 13.36
CA ARG A 48 -6.45 -12.98 14.60
C ARG A 48 -5.21 -13.86 14.54
N ARG A 49 -4.98 -14.57 13.44
CA ARG A 49 -3.85 -15.49 13.27
C ARG A 49 -2.50 -14.75 13.39
N ARG A 50 -2.41 -13.51 12.93
CA ARG A 50 -1.20 -12.70 13.07
C ARG A 50 -0.93 -12.25 14.50
N GLY A 51 -1.98 -12.01 15.28
CA GLY A 51 -1.87 -11.55 16.67
C GLY A 51 -1.32 -10.13 16.84
N LEU A 52 -1.19 -9.35 15.75
CA LEU A 52 -0.60 -8.00 15.79
C LEU A 52 -1.62 -6.88 15.97
N PHE A 53 -2.86 -7.08 15.50
CA PHE A 53 -3.89 -6.05 15.47
C PHE A 53 -5.20 -6.57 16.05
N ASN A 54 -6.05 -5.65 16.54
CA ASN A 54 -7.38 -5.99 17.03
C ASN A 54 -8.32 -6.30 15.85
N PRO A 55 -8.83 -7.54 15.71
CA PRO A 55 -9.68 -7.93 14.59
C PRO A 55 -11.00 -7.16 14.51
N LEU A 56 -11.60 -6.83 15.66
CA LEU A 56 -12.86 -6.07 15.70
C LEU A 56 -12.64 -4.63 15.23
N PHE A 57 -11.50 -4.03 15.57
CA PHE A 57 -11.16 -2.70 15.12
C PHE A 57 -10.89 -2.66 13.61
N VAL A 58 -10.14 -3.64 13.08
CA VAL A 58 -9.90 -3.74 11.62
C VAL A 58 -11.21 -3.96 10.86
N GLU A 59 -12.10 -4.81 11.36
CA GLU A 59 -13.44 -5.02 10.78
C GLU A 59 -14.27 -3.73 10.76
N LYS A 60 -14.23 -2.96 11.86
CA LYS A 60 -14.87 -1.64 11.94
C LYS A 60 -14.33 -0.69 10.87
N LEU A 61 -13.00 -0.60 10.71
CA LEU A 61 -12.37 0.27 9.70
C LEU A 61 -12.78 -0.13 8.28
N LEU A 62 -12.78 -1.42 7.96
CA LEU A 62 -13.25 -1.93 6.67
C LEU A 62 -14.71 -1.52 6.42
N GLY A 63 -15.59 -1.74 7.39
CA GLY A 63 -17.01 -1.40 7.27
C GLY A 63 -17.29 0.10 7.16
N GLU A 64 -16.59 0.95 7.92
CA GLU A 64 -16.70 2.42 7.79
C GLU A 64 -16.18 2.91 6.44
N HIS A 65 -15.08 2.34 5.95
CA HIS A 65 -14.50 2.71 4.67
C HIS A 65 -15.41 2.34 3.50
N GLU A 66 -15.94 1.13 3.49
CA GLU A 66 -16.80 0.62 2.41
C GLU A 66 -18.11 1.39 2.30
N ARG A 67 -18.72 1.74 3.44
CA ARG A 67 -19.96 2.53 3.48
C ARG A 67 -19.74 4.02 3.16
N GLY A 68 -18.49 4.45 2.99
CA GLY A 68 -18.17 5.85 2.75
C GLY A 68 -18.30 6.75 3.99
N PHE A 69 -18.45 6.16 5.19
CA PHE A 69 -18.56 6.91 6.44
C PHE A 69 -17.27 7.68 6.77
N ALA A 70 -16.11 7.06 6.49
CA ALA A 70 -14.80 7.69 6.65
C ALA A 70 -13.83 7.19 5.58
N ASP A 71 -12.77 7.98 5.32
CA ASP A 71 -11.68 7.55 4.43
C ASP A 71 -10.51 6.95 5.21
N HIS A 72 -10.53 5.62 5.33
CA HIS A 72 -9.44 4.83 5.90
C HIS A 72 -8.45 4.28 4.85
N GLY A 73 -8.44 4.78 3.60
CA GLY A 73 -7.68 4.17 2.49
C GLY A 73 -6.19 3.98 2.78
N SER A 74 -5.52 5.02 3.28
CA SER A 74 -4.09 4.94 3.63
C SER A 74 -3.81 3.98 4.79
N LEU A 75 -4.70 3.93 5.79
CA LEU A 75 -4.56 3.05 6.94
C LEU A 75 -4.75 1.58 6.55
N LEU A 76 -5.79 1.30 5.77
CA LEU A 76 -6.08 -0.03 5.22
C LEU A 76 -4.95 -0.50 4.31
N TYR A 77 -4.34 0.41 3.53
CA TYR A 77 -3.14 0.09 2.75
C TYR A 77 -1.95 -0.30 3.63
N GLY A 78 -1.74 0.38 4.76
CA GLY A 78 -0.72 0.02 5.73
C GLY A 78 -0.93 -1.38 6.31
N LEU A 79 -2.15 -1.69 6.75
CA LEU A 79 -2.51 -3.02 7.24
C LEU A 79 -2.31 -4.11 6.19
N LEU A 80 -2.76 -3.85 4.96
CA LEU A 80 -2.59 -4.76 3.83
C LEU A 80 -1.10 -5.00 3.53
N SER A 81 -0.29 -3.95 3.56
CA SER A 81 1.15 -4.04 3.32
C SER A 81 1.84 -4.95 4.34
N VAL A 82 1.47 -4.83 5.63
CA VAL A 82 1.98 -5.72 6.69
C VAL A 82 1.57 -7.16 6.44
N GLU A 83 0.29 -7.42 6.13
CA GLU A 83 -0.16 -8.78 5.84
C GLU A 83 0.58 -9.41 4.66
N LEU A 84 0.74 -8.67 3.56
CA LEU A 84 1.45 -9.16 2.38
C LEU A 84 2.93 -9.40 2.66
N TRP A 85 3.56 -8.55 3.46
CA TRP A 85 4.93 -8.76 3.93
C TRP A 85 5.05 -10.05 4.76
N GLN A 86 4.12 -10.28 5.70
CA GLN A 86 4.13 -11.51 6.50
C GLN A 86 3.92 -12.75 5.65
N ARG A 87 2.97 -12.73 4.70
CA ARG A 87 2.80 -13.83 3.72
C ARG A 87 4.09 -14.09 2.95
N ARG A 88 4.78 -13.02 2.52
CA ARG A 88 5.96 -13.16 1.66
C ARG A 88 7.20 -13.65 2.40
N PHE A 89 7.42 -13.18 3.63
CA PHE A 89 8.70 -13.37 4.32
C PHE A 89 8.60 -14.24 5.57
N MET A 90 7.46 -14.26 6.25
CA MET A 90 7.26 -15.06 7.46
C MET A 90 6.65 -16.43 7.14
N ASP A 91 5.64 -16.48 6.26
CA ASP A 91 4.92 -17.73 5.97
C ASP A 91 5.66 -18.60 4.94
N LEU A 92 6.29 -17.99 3.93
CA LEU A 92 6.99 -18.71 2.88
C LEU A 92 8.39 -19.21 3.29
N GLY A 93 8.85 -18.86 4.49
CA GLY A 93 10.18 -19.17 5.00
C GLY A 93 11.27 -18.50 4.16
N LEU A 94 12.11 -17.69 4.80
CA LEU A 94 13.42 -17.39 4.21
C LEU A 94 14.18 -18.72 4.09
N ARG A 95 14.16 -19.33 2.90
CA ARG A 95 15.03 -20.47 2.61
C ARG A 95 16.48 -20.02 2.84
N PRO A 96 17.23 -20.63 3.77
CA PRO A 96 18.59 -20.19 4.12
C PRO A 96 19.51 -20.07 2.90
N GLU A 97 19.34 -20.95 1.90
CA GLU A 97 20.08 -20.90 0.64
C GLU A 97 19.95 -19.57 -0.15
N GLN A 98 18.88 -18.78 0.04
CA GLN A 98 18.70 -17.51 -0.69
C GLN A 98 19.33 -16.29 0.02
N GLN A 99 19.72 -16.39 1.29
CA GLN A 99 20.33 -15.28 2.04
C GLN A 99 21.80 -15.06 1.64
N SER A 100 22.54 -16.13 1.30
CA SER A 100 23.95 -16.04 0.89
C SER A 100 24.13 -15.33 -0.46
N SER A 101 23.22 -15.58 -1.42
CA SER A 101 23.28 -14.96 -2.75
C SER A 101 22.92 -13.48 -2.74
N ALA A 102 22.05 -13.02 -1.84
CA ALA A 102 21.65 -11.61 -1.75
C ALA A 102 22.75 -10.72 -1.12
N LEU A 103 23.49 -11.27 -0.16
CA LEU A 103 24.65 -10.61 0.47
C LEU A 103 25.88 -10.61 -0.46
N ALA A 104 26.11 -11.69 -1.22
CA ALA A 104 27.19 -11.73 -2.21
C ALA A 104 26.97 -10.75 -3.38
N ALA A 105 25.73 -10.54 -3.81
CA ALA A 105 25.40 -9.66 -4.93
C ALA A 105 25.45 -8.15 -4.61
N HIS A 106 25.50 -7.75 -3.34
CA HIS A 106 25.67 -6.35 -2.92
C HIS A 106 27.12 -5.98 -2.54
N ALA A 107 28.03 -6.96 -2.61
CA ALA A 107 29.45 -6.80 -2.29
C ALA A 107 30.36 -6.81 -3.55
N GLN A 108 29.76 -6.68 -4.74
CA GLN A 108 30.44 -6.54 -6.04
C GLN A 108 29.92 -5.29 -6.76
#